data_AF-A0A4Y8CAE9-F1
#
_entry.id   AF-A0A4Y8CAE9-F1
#
_cell.length_a   1.000
_cell.length_b   1.000
_cell.length_c   1.000
_cell.angle_alpha   90.00
_cell.angle_beta   90.00
_cell.angle_gamma   90.00
#
_symmetry.space_group_name_H-M   'P 1'
#
loop_
_entity.id
_entity.type
_entity.pdbx_description
1 polymer ?
#
loop_
_entity_poly.entity_id
_entity_poly.type
_entity_poly.pdbx_seq_one_letter_code
_entity_poly.pdbx_strand_id
1 'polypeptide(L)'
;TLACRMCMVEADGKKVYSCNTKAKEGMVVESDLQNLWDERNEIMQAYCINHPLECGVCDKSGECELQNFTHKSRVNVQKHWIKDTHKPHKHWGMINYDPALCIVCERCITVCKDKIGESALKT
;
A
#
# COMPACT_ATOMS: atom_id res chain seq x y z
N THR A 1 9.40 -5.49 5.08
CA THR A 1 9.86 -4.10 4.92
C THR A 1 8.78 -3.14 5.43
N LEU A 2 9.10 -1.85 5.61
CA LEU A 2 8.14 -0.82 6.06
C LEU A 2 7.56 -0.03 4.86
N ALA A 3 7.45 -0.66 3.69
CA ALA A 3 7.13 0.02 2.43
C ALA A 3 5.75 0.68 2.44
N CYS A 4 4.73 0.05 3.05
CA CYS A 4 3.36 0.53 2.95
C CYS A 4 2.92 1.56 4.02
N ARG A 5 3.54 1.55 5.21
CA ARG A 5 3.27 2.47 6.34
C ARG A 5 1.81 2.61 6.83
N MET A 6 0.85 1.88 6.25
CA MET A 6 -0.58 1.98 6.59
C MET A 6 -0.93 1.52 8.01
N CYS A 7 -0.10 0.65 8.59
CA CYS A 7 -0.26 0.09 9.92
C CYS A 7 0.21 1.02 11.06
N MET A 8 0.33 2.32 10.80
CA MET A 8 0.73 3.29 11.80
C MET A 8 -0.29 3.34 12.94
N VAL A 9 0.19 3.31 14.18
CA VAL A 9 -0.59 3.39 15.42
C VAL A 9 0.17 4.24 16.42
N GLU A 10 -0.50 4.71 17.46
CA GLU A 10 0.16 5.34 18.60
C GLU A 10 0.32 4.29 19.71
N ALA A 11 1.55 4.10 20.20
CA ALA A 11 1.86 3.22 21.32
C ALA A 11 2.60 4.02 22.39
N ASP A 12 2.06 4.04 23.61
CA ASP A 12 2.61 4.79 24.76
C ASP A 12 2.94 6.26 24.42
N GLY A 13 2.04 6.93 23.67
CA GLY A 13 2.20 8.33 23.24
C GLY A 13 3.19 8.57 22.09
N LYS A 14 3.64 7.52 21.40
CA LYS A 14 4.56 7.60 20.25
C LYS A 14 3.97 6.93 19.02
N LYS A 15 4.10 7.57 17.85
CA LYS A 15 3.72 6.96 16.57
C LYS A 15 4.70 5.86 16.18
N VAL A 16 4.17 4.66 15.97
CA VAL A 16 4.92 3.46 15.61
C VAL A 16 4.19 2.66 14.54
N TYR A 17 4.87 1.72 13.89
CA TYR A 17 4.27 0.84 12.88
C TYR A 17 3.99 -0.54 13.48
N SER A 18 2.73 -0.94 13.54
CA SER A 18 2.32 -2.17 14.24
C SER A 18 2.88 -3.44 13.60
N CYS A 19 3.21 -3.44 12.30
CA CYS A 19 3.77 -4.60 11.63
C CYS A 19 5.21 -4.95 12.04
N ASN A 20 5.94 -4.03 12.69
CA ASN A 20 7.34 -4.21 13.06
C ASN A 20 7.59 -4.01 14.56
N THR A 21 6.78 -3.20 15.24
CA THR A 21 6.95 -2.91 16.66
C THR A 21 6.65 -4.15 17.51
N LYS A 22 7.59 -4.51 18.40
CA LYS A 22 7.40 -5.59 19.37
C LYS A 22 6.44 -5.15 20.47
N ALA A 23 5.42 -5.97 20.72
CA ALA A 23 4.51 -5.76 21.85
C ALA A 23 5.25 -5.90 23.19
N LYS A 24 4.88 -5.08 24.16
CA LYS A 24 5.39 -5.11 25.52
C LYS A 24 4.22 -5.24 26.50
N GLU A 25 4.48 -5.85 27.64
CA GLU A 25 3.49 -5.93 28.72
C GLU A 25 3.14 -4.51 29.21
N GLY A 26 1.83 -4.24 29.36
CA GLY A 26 1.32 -2.93 29.73
C GLY A 26 1.32 -1.87 28.61
N MET A 27 1.72 -2.21 27.38
CA MET A 27 1.73 -1.27 26.25
C MET A 27 0.30 -0.84 25.88
N VAL A 28 0.04 0.46 25.87
CA VAL A 28 -1.25 1.02 25.46
C VAL A 28 -1.18 1.40 23.99
N VAL A 29 -2.07 0.83 23.18
CA VAL A 29 -2.11 1.05 21.72
C VAL A 29 -3.42 1.74 21.33
N GLU A 30 -3.28 2.91 20.73
CA GLU A 30 -4.38 3.66 20.16
C GLU A 30 -4.26 3.62 18.63
N SER A 31 -5.27 3.04 17.98
CA SER A 31 -5.27 2.84 16.52
C SER A 31 -6.26 3.73 15.78
N ASP A 32 -7.17 4.38 16.52
CA ASP A 32 -8.29 5.14 16.01
C ASP A 32 -8.27 6.57 16.53
N LEU A 33 -7.21 7.29 16.14
CA LEU A 33 -7.04 8.71 16.43
C LEU A 33 -7.12 9.51 15.13
N GLN A 34 -7.68 10.71 15.18
CA GLN A 34 -7.87 11.55 13.98
C GLN A 34 -6.54 11.86 13.28
N ASN A 35 -5.50 12.20 14.06
CA ASN A 35 -4.16 12.47 13.54
C ASN A 35 -3.54 11.27 12.78
N LEU A 36 -3.86 10.03 13.17
CA LEU A 36 -3.43 8.82 12.47
C LEU A 36 -4.19 8.63 11.17
N TRP A 37 -5.49 8.92 11.16
CA TRP A 37 -6.30 8.88 9.95
C TRP A 37 -5.88 9.91 8.92
N ASP A 38 -5.55 11.12 9.35
CA ASP A 38 -5.05 12.17 8.46
C ASP A 38 -3.78 11.69 7.72
N GLU A 39 -2.82 11.10 8.44
CA GLU A 39 -1.60 10.56 7.82
C GLU A 39 -1.87 9.34 6.92
N ARG A 40 -2.75 8.42 7.34
CA ARG A 40 -3.16 7.28 6.50
C ARG A 40 -3.81 7.77 5.21
N ASN A 41 -4.62 8.83 5.28
CA ASN A 41 -5.29 9.42 4.12
C ASN A 41 -4.29 10.05 3.15
N GLU A 42 -3.24 10.71 3.65
CA GLU A 42 -2.15 11.24 2.81
C GLU A 42 -1.37 10.11 2.10
N ILE A 43 -1.11 9.01 2.81
CA ILE A 43 -0.47 7.83 2.20
C ILE A 43 -1.40 7.21 1.12
N MET A 44 -2.69 7.10 1.39
CA MET A 44 -3.67 6.61 0.41
C MET A 44 -3.77 7.52 -0.81
N GLN A 45 -3.75 8.84 -0.62
CA GLN A 45 -3.68 9.80 -1.71
C GLN A 45 -2.42 9.57 -2.55
N ALA A 46 -1.26 9.36 -1.93
CA ALA A 46 -0.01 9.08 -2.64
C ALA A 46 -0.09 7.83 -3.53
N TYR A 47 -0.72 6.74 -3.06
CA TYR A 47 -0.92 5.54 -3.87
C TYR A 47 -1.81 5.76 -5.08
N CYS A 48 -2.75 6.70 -4.99
CA CYS A 48 -3.70 6.98 -6.06
C CYS A 48 -3.24 8.10 -7.00
N ILE A 49 -2.01 8.66 -6.88
CA ILE A 49 -1.58 9.82 -7.71
C ILE A 49 -1.50 9.43 -9.19
N ASN A 50 -0.89 8.29 -9.49
CA ASN A 50 -0.70 7.78 -10.85
C ASN A 50 -1.45 6.46 -11.08
N HIS A 51 -2.35 6.07 -10.17
CA HIS A 51 -3.14 4.86 -10.35
C HIS A 51 -4.28 5.13 -11.33
N PRO A 52 -4.45 4.32 -12.40
CA PRO A 52 -5.51 4.55 -13.37
C PRO A 52 -6.89 4.37 -12.70
N LEU A 53 -7.83 5.27 -13.01
CA LEU A 53 -9.22 5.22 -12.51
C LEU A 53 -10.08 4.23 -13.32
N GLU A 54 -9.53 3.07 -13.61
CA GLU A 54 -10.09 2.06 -14.50
C GLU A 54 -10.62 0.85 -13.73
N CYS A 55 -11.12 1.07 -12.52
CA CYS A 55 -11.66 0.01 -11.66
C CYS A 55 -12.79 -0.79 -12.34
N GLY A 56 -13.52 -0.23 -13.32
CA GLY A 56 -14.58 -0.96 -14.03
C GLY A 56 -14.09 -2.05 -14.99
N VAL A 57 -12.83 -1.99 -15.43
CA VAL A 57 -12.23 -2.94 -16.37
C VAL A 57 -11.04 -3.70 -15.78
N CYS A 58 -10.65 -3.35 -14.55
CA CYS A 58 -9.57 -4.01 -13.83
C CYS A 58 -10.00 -5.41 -13.36
N ASP A 59 -9.18 -6.43 -13.64
CA ASP A 59 -9.42 -7.81 -13.21
C ASP A 59 -9.55 -7.99 -11.69
N LYS A 60 -8.92 -7.09 -10.93
CA LYS A 60 -8.95 -7.09 -9.45
C LYS A 60 -10.12 -6.31 -8.87
N SER A 61 -10.98 -5.72 -9.69
CA SER A 61 -12.13 -4.97 -9.21
C SER A 61 -13.03 -5.82 -8.32
N GLY A 62 -13.50 -5.25 -7.20
CA GLY A 62 -14.33 -5.96 -6.23
C GLY A 62 -13.57 -6.79 -5.20
N GLU A 63 -12.37 -7.27 -5.53
CA GLU A 63 -11.46 -7.94 -4.58
C GLU A 63 -10.20 -7.13 -4.25
N CYS A 64 -10.07 -5.91 -4.80
CA CYS A 64 -8.90 -5.07 -4.64
C CYS A 64 -8.78 -4.49 -3.21
N GLU A 65 -7.69 -4.82 -2.51
CA GLU A 65 -7.38 -4.25 -1.19
C GLU A 65 -7.31 -2.71 -1.25
N LEU A 66 -6.69 -2.13 -2.29
CA LEU A 66 -6.56 -0.68 -2.43
C LEU A 66 -7.94 0.00 -2.54
N GLN A 67 -8.85 -0.56 -3.35
CA GLN A 67 -10.22 -0.07 -3.48
C GLN A 67 -10.94 -0.06 -2.13
N ASN A 68 -10.88 -1.18 -1.39
CA ASN A 68 -11.50 -1.29 -0.08
C ASN A 68 -10.92 -0.30 0.94
N PHE A 69 -9.61 -0.10 0.92
CA PHE A 69 -8.96 0.88 1.81
C PHE A 69 -9.34 2.32 1.45
N THR A 70 -9.45 2.68 0.17
CA THR A 70 -9.88 4.01 -0.27
C THR A 70 -11.30 4.33 0.22
N HIS A 71 -12.21 3.35 0.17
CA HIS A 71 -13.56 3.50 0.73
C HIS A 71 -13.53 3.65 2.26
N LYS A 72 -12.70 2.88 2.95
CA LYS A 72 -12.56 2.96 4.41
C LYS A 72 -11.95 4.29 4.86
N SER A 73 -10.95 4.79 4.15
CA SER A 73 -10.21 6.02 4.45
C SER A 73 -10.94 7.29 4.00
N ARG A 74 -12.11 7.14 3.34
CA ARG A 74 -12.94 8.25 2.82
C ARG A 74 -12.17 9.21 1.91
N VAL A 75 -11.15 8.71 1.22
CA VAL A 75 -10.39 9.47 0.22
C VAL A 75 -11.20 9.47 -1.07
N ASN A 76 -12.16 10.40 -1.14
CA ASN A 76 -13.08 10.49 -2.27
C ASN A 76 -12.58 11.40 -3.40
N VAL A 77 -11.58 12.23 -3.12
CA VAL A 77 -11.03 13.22 -4.05
C VAL A 77 -9.51 13.14 -4.01
N GLN A 78 -8.90 13.05 -5.19
CA GLN A 78 -7.46 13.16 -5.34
C GLN A 78 -7.08 14.64 -5.49
N LYS A 79 -6.26 15.15 -4.56
CA LYS A 79 -5.76 16.54 -4.60
C LYS A 79 -4.45 16.67 -5.35
N HIS A 80 -3.69 15.58 -5.46
CA HIS A 80 -2.34 15.56 -6.00
C HIS A 80 -2.30 14.86 -7.35
N TRP A 81 -1.60 15.46 -8.31
CA TRP A 81 -1.38 14.85 -9.62
C TRP A 81 0.05 15.07 -10.05
N ILE A 82 0.60 14.09 -10.75
CA ILE A 82 1.90 14.14 -11.42
C ILE A 82 1.67 13.67 -12.86
N LYS A 83 2.49 14.15 -13.79
CA LYS A 83 2.46 13.65 -15.16
C LYS A 83 2.85 12.16 -15.15
N ASP A 84 1.92 11.32 -15.58
CA ASP A 84 2.19 9.89 -15.68
C ASP A 84 3.28 9.63 -16.73
N THR A 85 4.13 8.66 -16.42
CA THR A 85 5.20 8.20 -17.31
C THR A 85 4.87 6.77 -17.68
N HIS A 86 4.54 6.56 -18.95
CA HIS A 86 4.23 5.23 -19.46
C HIS A 86 5.37 4.25 -19.17
N LYS A 87 5.03 3.17 -18.48
CA LYS A 87 5.93 2.04 -18.21
C LYS A 87 5.38 0.82 -18.96
N PRO A 88 6.20 0.10 -19.74
CA PRO A 88 5.72 -1.02 -20.51
C PRO A 88 5.25 -2.17 -19.61
N HIS A 89 4.12 -2.79 -19.98
CA HIS A 89 3.66 -4.03 -19.37
C HIS A 89 4.73 -5.12 -19.52
N LYS A 90 4.86 -5.96 -18.49
CA LYS A 90 5.78 -7.11 -18.50
C LYS A 90 4.98 -8.40 -18.39
N HIS A 91 5.39 -9.39 -19.16
CA HIS A 91 4.80 -10.72 -19.13
C HIS A 91 5.86 -11.71 -18.64
N TRP A 92 5.59 -12.36 -17.51
CA TRP A 92 6.47 -13.31 -16.84
C TRP A 92 5.83 -14.70 -16.83
N GLY A 93 5.68 -15.29 -18.02
CA GLY A 93 5.06 -16.60 -18.19
C GLY A 93 3.57 -16.58 -17.81
N MET A 94 3.22 -17.03 -16.62
CA MET A 94 1.81 -17.04 -16.16
C MET A 94 1.39 -15.72 -15.48
N ILE A 95 2.31 -14.77 -15.29
CA ILE A 95 2.07 -13.53 -14.55
C ILE A 95 2.13 -12.34 -15.50
N ASN A 96 1.04 -11.57 -15.57
CA ASN A 96 1.02 -10.25 -16.20
C ASN A 96 1.32 -9.18 -15.15
N TYR A 97 2.29 -8.33 -15.42
CA TYR A 97 2.68 -7.23 -14.55
C TYR A 97 2.47 -5.89 -15.25
N ASP A 98 1.52 -5.13 -14.73
CA ASP A 98 1.31 -3.74 -15.09
C ASP A 98 1.96 -2.82 -14.03
N PRO A 99 3.00 -2.05 -14.40
CA PRO A 99 3.63 -1.12 -13.48
C PRO A 99 2.74 0.05 -13.03
N ALA A 100 1.67 0.41 -13.77
CA ALA A 100 0.76 1.50 -13.41
C ALA A 100 -0.17 1.11 -12.25
N LEU A 101 -0.53 -0.18 -12.14
CA LEU A 101 -1.35 -0.71 -11.05
C LEU A 101 -0.55 -0.97 -9.76
N CYS A 102 0.78 -0.97 -9.83
CA CYS A 102 1.65 -1.30 -8.71
C CYS A 102 1.85 -0.13 -7.75
N ILE A 103 1.48 -0.31 -6.47
CA ILE A 103 1.70 0.68 -5.39
C ILE A 103 3.08 0.54 -4.71
N VAL A 104 3.98 -0.27 -5.27
CA VAL A 104 5.36 -0.49 -4.76
C VAL A 104 5.39 -0.93 -3.28
N CYS A 105 4.49 -1.84 -2.91
CA CYS A 105 4.40 -2.36 -1.53
C CYS A 105 5.46 -3.43 -1.20
N GLU A 106 6.30 -3.81 -2.17
CA GLU A 106 7.38 -4.82 -2.06
C GLU A 106 6.95 -6.23 -1.64
N ARG A 107 5.65 -6.52 -1.54
CA ARG A 107 5.13 -7.86 -1.20
C ARG A 107 5.65 -8.93 -2.17
N CYS A 108 5.61 -8.67 -3.49
CA CYS A 108 6.07 -9.62 -4.50
C CYS A 108 7.56 -9.93 -4.37
N ILE A 109 8.40 -8.92 -4.12
CA ILE A 109 9.85 -9.06 -3.94
C ILE A 109 10.14 -9.87 -2.69
N THR A 110 9.43 -9.60 -1.59
CA THR A 110 9.59 -10.32 -0.32
C THR A 110 9.21 -11.79 -0.48
N VAL A 111 8.12 -12.11 -1.18
CA VAL A 111 7.73 -13.51 -1.46
C VAL A 111 8.77 -14.21 -2.34
N CYS A 112 9.24 -13.56 -3.41
CA CYS A 112 10.26 -14.12 -4.29
C CYS A 112 11.54 -14.46 -3.51
N LYS A 113 12.00 -13.53 -2.67
CA LYS A 113 13.22 -13.71 -1.87
C LYS A 113 13.07 -14.71 -0.73
N ASP A 114 12.04 -14.56 0.10
CA ASP A 114 11.94 -15.27 1.37
C ASP A 114 11.23 -16.63 1.26
N LYS A 115 10.35 -16.81 0.27
CA LYS A 115 9.58 -18.05 0.08
C LYS A 115 10.07 -18.90 -1.09
N ILE A 116 10.42 -18.27 -2.21
CA ILE A 116 10.94 -18.99 -3.38
C ILE A 116 12.46 -19.16 -3.25
N GLY A 117 13.16 -18.23 -2.59
CA GLY A 117 14.61 -18.27 -2.43
C GLY A 117 15.37 -17.65 -3.62
N GLU A 118 14.67 -16.96 -4.52
CA GLU A 118 15.25 -16.32 -5.69
C GLU A 118 15.19 -14.80 -5.58
N SER A 119 16.14 -14.11 -6.22
CA SER A 119 16.19 -12.64 -6.26
C SER A 119 15.93 -12.11 -7.67
N ALA A 120 14.92 -12.66 -8.34
CA ALA A 120 14.54 -12.30 -9.71
C ALA A 120 13.79 -10.97 -9.79
N LEU A 121 13.07 -10.58 -8.73
CA LEU A 121 12.33 -9.33 -8.65
C LEU A 121 13.11 -8.26 -7.88
N LYS A 122 13.06 -7.02 -8.38
CA LYS A 122 13.70 -5.84 -7.77
C LYS A 122 12.76 -4.64 -7.85
N THR A 123 12.94 -3.71 -6.92
CA THR A 123 12.20 -2.44 -6.85
C THR A 123 12.55 -1.54 -8.02
#